data_AF-A0A956JJC8-F1
#
_entry.id   AF-A0A956JJC8-F1
#
_cell.length_a   1.000
_cell.length_b   1.000
_cell.length_c   1.000
_cell.angle_alpha   90.00
_cell.angle_beta   90.00
_cell.angle_gamma   90.00
#
_symmetry.space_group_name_H-M   'P 1'
#
loop_
_entity.id
_entity.type
_entity.pdbx_description
1 polymer ?
#
loop_
_entity_poly.entity_id
_entity_poly.type
_entity_poly.pdbx_seq_one_letter_code
_entity_poly.pdbx_strand_id
1 'polypeptide(L)'
;MTIPPRTMVLRARTEPGAYEGMDRPRIGECELPEALMFRGFDIEDLAPAQSVAPWRELLAELDGYPRHELIALGELPGPAWERLGFDVGEVTERAWSAIVHRDELLPPEEAAGWSGLLNHHGLFAARDDAERFLARYRTCDDPDGGWFNGVWTDSPPFYDVVPIHRLRRSTP
;
A
#
# COMPACT_ATOMS: atom_id res chain seq x y z
N MET A 1 -8.94 -15.93 -1.87
CA MET A 1 -8.60 -16.03 -0.43
C MET A 1 -8.86 -14.66 0.16
N THR A 2 -9.59 -14.53 1.26
CA THR A 2 -9.90 -13.19 1.79
C THR A 2 -8.71 -12.70 2.61
N ILE A 3 -7.94 -11.75 2.06
CA ILE A 3 -6.88 -11.09 2.81
C ILE A 3 -7.55 -10.33 3.97
N PRO A 4 -7.18 -10.58 5.24
CA PRO A 4 -7.70 -9.78 6.35
C PRO A 4 -7.24 -8.34 6.15
N PRO A 5 -8.12 -7.32 6.22
CA PRO A 5 -7.70 -5.93 6.03
C PRO A 5 -6.66 -5.57 7.10
N ARG A 6 -5.45 -5.21 6.67
CA ARG A 6 -4.38 -4.73 7.55
C ARG A 6 -4.35 -3.22 7.45
N THR A 7 -4.85 -2.56 8.48
CA THR A 7 -4.77 -1.09 8.56
C THR A 7 -3.33 -0.70 8.90
N MET A 8 -2.47 -0.53 7.88
CA MET A 8 -1.01 -0.31 8.02
C MET A 8 -0.49 1.00 7.42
N VAL A 9 0.61 1.52 8.00
CA VAL A 9 0.97 2.95 8.10
C VAL A 9 2.53 3.08 8.16
N LEU A 10 3.32 4.02 7.55
CA LEU A 10 3.02 5.32 6.89
C LEU A 10 4.12 6.04 6.03
N ARG A 11 3.71 6.75 4.96
CA ARG A 11 4.05 8.18 4.65
C ARG A 11 3.16 8.69 3.50
N ALA A 12 2.91 10.00 3.41
CA ALA A 12 2.57 10.66 2.14
C ALA A 12 3.74 11.57 1.74
N ARG A 13 4.35 11.34 0.58
CA ARG A 13 5.28 12.35 0.03
C ARG A 13 4.45 13.54 -0.47
N THR A 14 5.02 14.74 -0.45
CA THR A 14 4.42 15.91 -1.12
C THR A 14 5.03 16.11 -2.50
N GLU A 15 5.34 15.00 -3.17
CA GLU A 15 6.10 14.90 -4.42
C GLU A 15 5.23 14.16 -5.47
N PRO A 16 5.41 14.40 -6.77
CA PRO A 16 4.85 13.51 -7.80
C PRO A 16 5.28 12.06 -7.53
N GLY A 17 4.37 11.10 -7.70
CA GLY A 17 4.61 9.69 -7.36
C GLY A 17 4.50 9.34 -5.86
N ALA A 18 4.04 10.26 -5.02
CA ALA A 18 3.93 10.08 -3.56
C ALA A 18 3.17 8.84 -3.05
N TYR A 19 2.28 8.28 -3.87
CA TYR A 19 1.49 7.11 -3.55
C TYR A 19 1.69 6.00 -4.61
N GLU A 20 2.76 6.08 -5.43
CA GLU A 20 3.18 4.96 -6.26
C GLU A 20 3.52 3.80 -5.32
N GLY A 21 2.74 2.74 -5.45
CA GLY A 21 2.93 1.47 -4.77
C GLY A 21 2.66 1.38 -3.27
N MET A 22 2.74 0.16 -2.78
CA MET A 22 2.73 -0.25 -1.38
C MET A 22 4.09 -0.09 -0.67
N ASP A 23 5.19 0.18 -1.40
CA ASP A 23 6.56 0.40 -0.87
C ASP A 23 6.68 1.66 0.00
N ARG A 24 6.09 1.60 1.19
CA ARG A 24 5.93 2.73 2.11
C ARG A 24 6.62 2.38 3.42
N PRO A 25 7.35 3.32 4.03
CA PRO A 25 7.90 3.13 5.37
C PRO A 25 6.80 2.74 6.34
N ARG A 26 7.07 1.78 7.22
CA ARG A 26 6.19 1.53 8.36
C ARG A 26 6.34 2.64 9.39
N ILE A 27 5.38 2.79 10.30
CA ILE A 27 5.41 3.89 11.29
C ILE A 27 6.67 3.87 12.16
N GLY A 28 7.22 2.69 12.47
CA GLY A 28 8.48 2.50 13.19
C GLY A 28 9.75 2.78 12.38
N GLU A 29 9.63 3.11 11.10
CA GLU A 29 10.71 3.47 10.18
C GLU A 29 10.71 4.99 9.88
N CYS A 30 9.79 5.74 10.49
CA CYS A 30 9.65 7.19 10.34
C CYS A 30 10.41 7.97 11.43
N GLU A 31 10.78 9.22 11.13
CA GLU A 31 11.32 10.18 12.11
C GLU A 31 10.22 10.74 13.04
N LEU A 32 9.53 9.85 13.76
CA LEU A 32 8.49 10.17 14.73
C LEU A 32 8.96 9.85 16.16
N PRO A 33 8.39 10.49 17.20
CA PRO A 33 8.59 10.07 18.58
C PRO A 33 8.18 8.61 18.79
N GLU A 34 8.98 7.85 19.53
CA GLU A 34 8.73 6.43 19.83
C GLU A 34 7.31 6.16 20.35
N ALA A 35 6.76 7.05 21.19
CA ALA A 35 5.40 6.93 21.71
C ALA A 35 4.30 6.96 20.63
N LEU A 36 4.52 7.65 19.50
CA LEU A 36 3.59 7.61 18.35
C LEU A 36 3.81 6.35 17.52
N MET A 37 5.06 5.89 17.38
CA MET A 37 5.40 4.66 16.64
C MET A 37 4.81 3.42 17.32
N PHE A 38 5.01 3.26 18.63
CA PHE A 38 4.45 2.14 19.40
C PHE A 38 2.92 2.12 19.36
N ARG A 39 2.27 3.28 19.51
CA ARG A 39 0.83 3.38 19.34
C ARG A 39 0.35 2.98 17.95
N GLY A 40 1.09 3.30 16.89
CA GLY A 40 0.75 2.82 15.55
C GLY A 40 0.73 1.29 15.49
N PHE A 41 1.74 0.62 16.05
CA PHE A 41 1.76 -0.83 16.16
C PHE A 41 0.60 -1.40 17.01
N ASP A 42 0.30 -0.80 18.16
CA ASP A 42 -0.84 -1.20 19.00
C ASP A 42 -2.19 -1.12 18.24
N ILE A 43 -2.31 -0.20 17.28
CA ILE A 43 -3.51 -0.02 16.45
C ILE A 43 -3.50 -0.96 15.23
N GLU A 44 -2.32 -1.31 14.67
CA GLU A 44 -2.18 -2.32 13.61
C GLU A 44 -2.68 -3.70 14.06
N ASP A 45 -2.52 -4.04 15.35
CA ASP A 45 -3.00 -5.30 15.96
C ASP A 45 -4.52 -5.32 16.24
N LEU A 46 -5.23 -4.19 16.10
CA LEU A 46 -6.69 -4.14 16.30
C LEU A 46 -7.46 -4.65 15.08
N ALA A 47 -8.65 -5.23 15.31
CA ALA A 47 -9.54 -5.58 14.22
C ALA A 47 -9.95 -4.30 13.43
N PRO A 48 -10.21 -4.37 12.10
CA PRO A 48 -10.46 -3.18 11.28
C PRO A 48 -11.55 -2.25 11.81
N ALA A 49 -12.63 -2.81 12.37
CA ALA A 49 -13.73 -2.04 12.97
C ALA A 49 -13.36 -1.30 14.28
N GLN A 50 -12.32 -1.76 14.98
CA GLN A 50 -11.81 -1.16 16.22
C GLN A 50 -10.71 -0.13 15.94
N SER A 51 -9.92 -0.33 14.88
CA SER A 51 -8.77 0.52 14.53
C SER A 51 -9.13 1.97 14.15
N VAL A 52 -10.35 2.22 13.63
CA VAL A 52 -10.71 3.52 13.02
C VAL A 52 -10.67 4.70 14.00
N ALA A 53 -11.13 4.54 15.24
CA ALA A 53 -11.13 5.65 16.20
C ALA A 53 -9.71 5.99 16.70
N PRO A 54 -8.89 5.02 17.16
CA PRO A 54 -7.48 5.25 17.48
C PRO A 54 -6.66 5.83 16.32
N TRP A 55 -6.90 5.41 15.07
CA TRP A 55 -6.23 6.02 13.92
C TRP A 55 -6.61 7.51 13.74
N ARG A 56 -7.85 7.91 14.02
CA ARG A 56 -8.24 9.33 13.96
C ARG A 56 -7.59 10.17 15.06
N GLU A 57 -7.43 9.60 16.25
CA GLU A 57 -6.69 10.23 17.35
C GLU A 57 -5.22 10.42 16.97
N LEU A 58 -4.57 9.37 16.45
CA LEU A 58 -3.18 9.45 15.97
C LEU A 58 -3.01 10.45 14.81
N LEU A 59 -3.94 10.48 13.85
CA LEU A 59 -3.90 11.45 12.74
C LEU A 59 -3.96 12.90 13.26
N ALA A 60 -4.79 13.19 14.27
CA ALA A 60 -4.88 14.53 14.85
C ALA A 60 -3.57 14.95 15.56
N GLU A 61 -2.83 14.02 16.15
CA GLU A 61 -1.51 14.29 16.73
C GLU A 61 -0.42 14.46 15.66
N LEU A 62 -0.55 13.76 14.53
CA LEU A 62 0.31 13.93 13.35
C LEU A 62 0.11 15.29 12.65
N ASP A 63 -0.90 16.09 13.01
CA ASP A 63 -1.04 17.48 12.52
C ASP A 63 0.12 18.39 12.95
N GLY A 64 0.80 18.05 14.04
CA GLY A 64 2.06 18.71 14.46
C GLY A 64 3.26 18.36 13.57
N TYR A 65 3.14 17.35 12.70
CA TYR A 65 4.23 16.78 11.90
C TYR A 65 3.88 16.90 10.40
N PRO A 66 4.15 18.04 9.75
CA PRO A 66 3.80 18.24 8.35
C PRO A 66 4.42 17.15 7.45
N ARG A 67 3.67 16.70 6.43
CA ARG A 67 3.97 15.59 5.50
C ARG A 67 3.61 14.17 6.00
N HIS A 68 2.75 14.05 7.00
CA HIS A 68 2.14 12.77 7.39
C HIS A 68 0.63 12.77 7.10
N GLU A 69 0.15 11.73 6.42
CA GLU A 69 -1.26 11.39 6.21
C GLU A 69 -1.44 9.93 6.57
N LEU A 70 -2.58 9.50 7.13
CA LEU A 70 -2.80 8.06 7.34
C LEU A 70 -3.24 7.35 6.06
N ILE A 71 -2.53 6.28 5.71
CA ILE A 71 -2.80 5.37 4.58
C ILE A 71 -3.21 4.02 5.15
N ALA A 72 -3.90 3.19 4.38
CA ALA A 72 -4.10 1.77 4.70
C ALA A 72 -4.27 0.88 3.46
N LEU A 73 -4.04 -0.41 3.66
CA LEU A 73 -4.02 -1.46 2.63
C LEU A 73 -5.20 -2.43 2.82
N GLY A 74 -5.84 -2.83 1.73
CA GLY A 74 -6.96 -3.78 1.76
C GLY A 74 -8.32 -3.11 1.97
N GLU A 75 -9.38 -3.92 1.89
CA GLU A 75 -10.78 -3.45 1.92
C GLU A 75 -11.16 -2.93 3.31
N LEU A 76 -11.33 -1.61 3.44
CA LEU A 76 -11.70 -0.98 4.70
C LEU A 76 -13.15 -0.51 4.75
N PRO A 77 -13.90 -0.82 5.82
CA PRO A 77 -15.28 -0.39 5.94
C PRO A 77 -15.39 1.10 6.35
N GLY A 78 -16.21 1.84 5.61
CA GLY A 78 -16.84 3.07 6.10
C GLY A 78 -16.27 4.40 5.58
N PRO A 79 -17.01 5.51 5.80
CA PRO A 79 -16.78 6.80 5.15
C PRO A 79 -15.60 7.60 5.70
N ALA A 80 -14.91 7.10 6.72
CA ALA A 80 -13.68 7.69 7.24
C ALA A 80 -12.51 7.51 6.26
N TRP A 81 -12.55 6.48 5.42
CA TRP A 81 -11.51 6.16 4.45
C TRP A 81 -11.91 6.64 3.05
N GLU A 82 -10.98 7.34 2.39
CA GLU A 82 -11.03 7.70 0.99
C GLU A 82 -10.25 6.64 0.20
N ARG A 83 -10.86 6.00 -0.79
CA ARG A 83 -10.14 5.07 -1.68
C ARG A 83 -9.37 5.86 -2.74
N LEU A 84 -8.05 5.65 -2.79
CA LEU A 84 -7.14 6.30 -3.74
C LEU A 84 -6.99 5.53 -5.06
N GLY A 85 -7.14 4.20 -5.02
CA GLY A 85 -6.95 3.34 -6.19
C GLY A 85 -6.68 1.89 -5.79
N PHE A 86 -6.04 1.14 -6.68
CA PHE A 86 -5.47 -0.18 -6.43
C PHE A 86 -3.97 -0.17 -6.71
N ASP A 87 -3.23 -0.90 -5.89
CA ASP A 87 -1.88 -1.37 -6.20
C ASP A 87 -1.91 -2.88 -6.49
N VAL A 88 -0.78 -3.40 -6.96
CA VAL A 88 -0.48 -4.82 -7.08
C VAL A 88 0.83 -5.08 -6.33
N GLY A 89 0.88 -6.11 -5.50
CA GLY A 89 2.10 -6.36 -4.74
C GLY A 89 1.97 -7.39 -3.62
N GLU A 90 3.02 -7.49 -2.80
CA GLU A 90 3.10 -8.49 -1.73
C GLU A 90 2.17 -8.11 -0.57
N VAL A 91 1.39 -9.07 -0.07
CA VAL A 91 0.37 -8.88 0.98
C VAL A 91 0.75 -9.51 2.32
N THR A 92 2.06 -9.71 2.56
CA THR A 92 2.60 -10.35 3.78
C THR A 92 2.96 -9.30 4.83
N GLU A 93 4.11 -9.43 5.49
CA GLU A 93 4.69 -8.42 6.38
C GLU A 93 5.52 -7.38 5.62
N ARG A 94 5.88 -7.69 4.36
CA ARG A 94 6.53 -6.76 3.44
C ARG A 94 5.47 -6.20 2.50
N ALA A 95 5.35 -4.88 2.47
CA ALA A 95 4.46 -4.16 1.57
C ALA A 95 5.22 -3.82 0.28
N TRP A 96 5.47 -4.82 -0.57
CA TRP A 96 6.19 -4.64 -1.85
C TRP A 96 5.25 -4.19 -2.96
N SER A 97 5.65 -3.26 -3.85
CA SER A 97 4.85 -2.90 -5.04
C SER A 97 5.41 -3.38 -6.36
N ALA A 98 4.59 -4.15 -7.07
CA ALA A 98 4.80 -4.45 -8.47
C ALA A 98 4.76 -3.21 -9.37
N ILE A 99 4.02 -2.15 -8.99
CA ILE A 99 3.92 -0.91 -9.78
C ILE A 99 5.21 -0.10 -9.67
N VAL A 100 5.79 0.06 -8.48
CA VAL A 100 7.04 0.82 -8.28
C VAL A 100 8.18 0.15 -9.03
N HIS A 101 8.33 -1.16 -8.87
CA HIS A 101 9.42 -1.93 -9.46
C HIS A 101 9.18 -2.33 -10.94
N ARG A 102 8.10 -1.87 -11.57
CA ARG A 102 7.71 -2.25 -12.94
C ARG A 102 8.81 -2.08 -14.00
N ASP A 103 9.63 -1.04 -13.88
CA ASP A 103 10.72 -0.74 -14.82
C ASP A 103 11.91 -1.70 -14.70
N GLU A 104 12.03 -2.41 -13.58
CA GLU A 104 13.03 -3.48 -13.36
C GLU A 104 12.54 -4.84 -13.91
N LEU A 105 11.22 -4.97 -14.13
CA LEU A 105 10.51 -6.22 -14.40
C LEU A 105 10.01 -6.35 -15.85
N LEU A 106 9.73 -5.22 -16.49
CA LEU A 106 9.07 -5.14 -17.79
C LEU A 106 9.94 -4.40 -18.80
N PRO A 107 9.86 -4.75 -20.11
CA PRO A 107 10.45 -3.95 -21.16
C PRO A 107 9.95 -2.48 -21.11
N PRO A 108 10.79 -1.46 -21.38
CA PRO A 108 10.41 -0.06 -21.20
C PRO A 108 9.14 0.38 -21.94
N GLU A 109 8.89 -0.15 -23.15
CA GLU A 109 7.66 0.13 -23.91
C GLU A 109 6.40 -0.41 -23.23
N GLU A 110 6.52 -1.57 -22.58
CA GLU A 110 5.43 -2.18 -21.82
C GLU A 110 5.18 -1.43 -20.51
N ALA A 111 6.25 -1.10 -19.77
CA ALA A 111 6.17 -0.34 -18.52
C ALA A 111 5.56 1.07 -18.74
N ALA A 112 5.89 1.73 -19.86
CA ALA A 112 5.26 2.99 -20.27
C ALA A 112 3.76 2.83 -20.55
N GLY A 113 3.35 1.71 -21.18
CA GLY A 113 1.95 1.37 -21.41
C GLY A 113 1.15 1.24 -20.12
N TRP A 114 1.69 0.56 -19.11
CA TRP A 114 1.07 0.44 -17.79
C TRP A 114 1.04 1.78 -17.04
N SER A 115 2.11 2.58 -17.15
CA SER A 115 2.19 3.92 -16.55
C SER A 115 1.07 4.85 -17.05
N GLY A 116 0.64 4.69 -18.31
CA GLY A 116 -0.49 5.41 -18.90
C GLY A 116 -1.88 5.04 -18.37
N LEU A 117 -1.99 3.96 -17.59
CA LEU A 117 -3.24 3.52 -16.93
C LEU A 117 -3.32 3.94 -15.46
N LEU A 118 -2.23 4.48 -14.91
CA LEU A 118 -2.19 4.95 -13.53
C LEU A 118 -2.91 6.30 -13.39
N ASN A 119 -3.58 6.48 -12.25
CA ASN A 119 -4.21 7.73 -11.88
C ASN A 119 -3.17 8.73 -11.30
N HIS A 120 -3.63 9.92 -10.93
CA HIS A 120 -2.76 10.98 -10.38
C HIS A 120 -2.06 10.65 -9.04
N HIS A 121 -2.42 9.54 -8.39
CA HIS A 121 -1.71 9.00 -7.22
C HIS A 121 -0.61 7.99 -7.60
N GLY A 122 -0.54 7.53 -8.85
CA GLY A 122 0.35 6.43 -9.25
C GLY A 122 -0.25 5.04 -9.00
N LEU A 123 -1.58 4.95 -8.96
CA LEU A 123 -2.34 3.72 -8.68
C LEU A 123 -3.33 3.42 -9.81
N PHE A 124 -3.73 2.17 -10.00
CA PHE A 124 -4.81 1.85 -10.94
C PHE A 124 -6.16 2.37 -10.42
N ALA A 125 -6.94 3.03 -11.27
CA ALA A 125 -8.30 3.48 -10.90
C ALA A 125 -9.30 2.31 -10.93
N ALA A 126 -9.20 1.46 -11.95
CA ALA A 126 -10.04 0.28 -12.16
C ALA A 126 -9.38 -0.98 -11.58
N ARG A 127 -10.21 -1.91 -11.09
CA ARG A 127 -9.72 -3.19 -10.53
C ARG A 127 -9.18 -4.09 -11.63
N ASP A 128 -9.93 -4.16 -12.74
CA ASP A 128 -9.63 -4.99 -13.91
C ASP A 128 -8.25 -4.67 -14.51
N ASP A 129 -7.82 -3.40 -14.51
CA ASP A 129 -6.48 -3.02 -14.99
C ASP A 129 -5.36 -3.49 -14.04
N ALA A 130 -5.59 -3.42 -12.72
CA ALA A 130 -4.69 -3.99 -11.73
C ALA A 130 -4.66 -5.52 -11.79
N GLU A 131 -5.79 -6.19 -12.03
CA GLU A 131 -5.85 -7.65 -12.20
C GLU A 131 -5.13 -8.10 -13.48
N ARG A 132 -5.25 -7.32 -14.57
CA ARG A 132 -4.46 -7.52 -15.81
C ARG A 132 -2.96 -7.31 -15.56
N PHE A 133 -2.58 -6.30 -14.79
CA PHE A 133 -1.19 -6.05 -14.42
C PHE A 133 -0.62 -7.19 -13.55
N LEU A 134 -1.35 -7.65 -12.54
CA LEU A 134 -0.98 -8.80 -11.71
C LEU A 134 -0.82 -10.08 -12.53
N ALA A 135 -1.72 -10.33 -13.49
CA ALA A 135 -1.60 -11.47 -14.40
C ALA A 135 -0.32 -11.40 -15.24
N ARG A 136 0.10 -10.20 -15.67
CA ARG A 136 1.34 -9.98 -16.43
C ARG A 136 2.59 -10.03 -15.55
N TYR A 137 2.54 -9.48 -14.34
CA TYR A 137 3.61 -9.53 -13.34
C TYR A 137 4.00 -10.97 -13.00
N ARG A 138 2.99 -11.84 -12.80
CA ARG A 138 3.20 -13.28 -12.52
C ARG A 138 3.86 -14.07 -13.67
N THR A 139 4.05 -13.46 -14.85
CA THR A 139 4.83 -14.06 -15.96
C THR A 139 6.17 -13.36 -16.18
N CYS A 140 6.60 -12.46 -15.28
CA CYS A 140 7.96 -11.95 -15.23
C CYS A 140 8.83 -12.91 -14.40
N ASP A 141 10.15 -12.92 -14.66
CA ASP A 141 11.10 -13.36 -13.64
C ASP A 141 11.11 -12.29 -12.54
N ASP A 142 10.46 -12.60 -11.42
CA ASP A 142 10.48 -11.76 -10.22
C ASP A 142 11.90 -11.81 -9.60
N PRO A 143 12.59 -10.68 -9.37
CA PRO A 143 13.90 -10.64 -8.74
C PRO A 143 13.90 -11.23 -7.32
N ASP A 144 12.76 -11.19 -6.62
CA ASP A 144 12.58 -11.84 -5.32
C ASP A 144 12.26 -13.34 -5.41
N GLY A 145 12.05 -13.87 -6.62
CA GLY A 145 11.96 -15.31 -6.88
C GLY A 145 13.22 -16.08 -6.46
N GLY A 146 14.37 -15.40 -6.39
CA GLY A 146 15.62 -15.94 -5.84
C GLY A 146 15.80 -15.81 -4.32
N TRP A 147 14.97 -15.01 -3.64
CA TRP A 147 15.06 -14.79 -2.18
C TRP A 147 14.35 -15.87 -1.35
N PHE A 148 13.34 -16.54 -1.91
CA PHE A 148 12.65 -17.63 -1.22
C PHE A 148 13.41 -18.95 -1.36
N ASN A 149 13.93 -19.45 -0.23
CA ASN A 149 14.65 -20.72 -0.13
C ASN A 149 13.78 -21.95 -0.48
N GLY A 150 13.58 -22.21 -1.77
CA GLY A 150 13.20 -23.51 -2.33
C GLY A 150 11.70 -23.77 -2.59
N VAL A 151 10.81 -22.78 -2.49
CA VAL A 151 9.37 -22.94 -2.80
C VAL A 151 8.79 -21.72 -3.52
N TRP A 152 9.45 -21.26 -4.59
CA TRP A 152 8.75 -20.43 -5.59
C TRP A 152 7.74 -21.31 -6.33
N THR A 153 6.51 -20.84 -6.47
CA THR A 153 5.44 -21.50 -7.24
C THR A 153 4.94 -20.54 -8.32
N ASP A 154 4.46 -21.07 -9.45
CA ASP A 154 3.93 -20.29 -10.59
C ASP A 154 2.72 -19.37 -10.25
N SER A 155 2.23 -19.43 -9.02
CA SER A 155 1.26 -18.52 -8.44
C SER A 155 1.53 -18.41 -6.94
N PRO A 156 2.50 -17.56 -6.54
CA PRO A 156 2.80 -17.38 -5.13
C PRO A 156 1.58 -16.75 -4.45
N PRO A 157 1.06 -17.32 -3.35
CA PRO A 157 -0.20 -16.88 -2.73
C PRO A 157 -0.11 -15.51 -2.03
N PHE A 158 1.05 -14.85 -2.15
CA PHE A 158 1.40 -13.59 -1.51
C PHE A 158 1.29 -12.36 -2.41
N TYR A 159 1.04 -12.49 -3.72
CA TYR A 159 0.75 -11.33 -4.60
C TYR A 159 -0.75 -11.21 -4.88
N ASP A 160 -1.35 -10.04 -4.64
CA ASP A 160 -2.76 -9.76 -4.95
C ASP A 160 -2.98 -8.28 -5.38
N VAL A 161 -4.20 -7.97 -5.83
CA VAL A 161 -4.67 -6.60 -6.08
C VAL A 161 -5.19 -5.99 -4.79
N VAL A 162 -4.53 -4.94 -4.33
CA VAL A 162 -4.77 -4.33 -3.02
C VAL A 162 -5.38 -2.94 -3.18
N PRO A 163 -6.60 -2.68 -2.70
CA PRO A 163 -7.14 -1.32 -2.68
C PRO A 163 -6.38 -0.48 -1.64
N ILE A 164 -6.00 0.74 -2.05
CA ILE A 164 -5.25 1.68 -1.23
C ILE A 164 -6.19 2.77 -0.75
N HIS A 165 -6.15 3.05 0.56
CA HIS A 165 -7.01 4.01 1.22
C HIS A 165 -6.20 5.10 1.93
N ARG A 166 -6.80 6.29 2.09
CA ARG A 166 -6.33 7.39 2.94
C ARG A 166 -7.37 7.68 4.00
N LEU A 167 -6.98 7.82 5.27
CA LEU A 167 -7.89 8.29 6.30
C LEU A 167 -8.15 9.77 6.08
N ARG A 168 -9.42 10.13 6.00
CA ARG A 168 -9.82 11.53 5.88
C ARG A 168 -9.49 12.26 7.17
N ARG A 169 -8.64 13.28 7.05
CA ARG A 169 -8.56 14.38 8.02
C ARG A 169 -9.97 14.89 8.25
N SER A 170 -10.40 15.01 9.51
CA SER A 170 -11.70 15.59 9.83
C SER A 170 -11.73 17.02 9.31
N THR A 171 -12.72 17.37 8.50
CA THR A 171 -12.94 18.76 8.10
C THR A 171 -13.21 19.59 9.37
N PRO A 172 -12.54 20.73 9.57
CA PRO A 172 -12.89 21.66 10.64
C PRO A 172 -14.29 22.25 10.45
#